data_AF-A0A969QR90-F1
#
_entry.id   AF-A0A969QR90-F1
#
_cell.length_a   1.000
_cell.length_b   1.000
_cell.length_c   1.000
_cell.angle_alpha   90.00
_cell.angle_beta   90.00
_cell.angle_gamma   90.00
#
_symmetry.space_group_name_H-M   'P 1'
#
loop_
_entity.id
_entity.type
_entity.pdbx_description
1 polymer ?
#
loop_
_entity_poly.entity_id
_entity_poly.type
_entity_poly.pdbx_seq_one_letter_code
_entity_poly.pdbx_strand_id
1 'polypeptide(L)'
;MKTIAALLAAGSSLLSLALASDLAEPPATAKTWVILSAGGQHGEEKVWTDKDGVRRARMKIVLRGLTYDVDHATSVGADGRVTAMEIRGVTPSGDAGETSVSRTILSNGKRPPTPARRRGATTSSIFPSADLRTSTPCC
;
A
#
# COMPACT_ATOMS: atom_id res chain seq x y z
N MET A 1 29.18 56.26 4.23
CA MET A 1 27.76 56.08 4.65
C MET A 1 27.54 54.58 4.82
N LYS A 2 27.13 54.15 6.02
CA LYS A 2 27.15 52.77 6.50
C LYS A 2 25.98 51.96 5.93
N THR A 3 26.31 50.74 5.50
CA THR A 3 25.44 49.65 5.05
C THR A 3 24.37 49.29 6.08
N ILE A 4 23.11 49.12 5.64
CA ILE A 4 22.13 48.26 6.32
C ILE A 4 21.38 47.46 5.24
N ALA A 5 21.74 46.19 5.14
CA ALA A 5 20.97 45.16 4.47
C ALA A 5 19.82 44.74 5.39
N ALA A 6 18.59 44.77 4.90
CA ALA A 6 17.41 44.31 5.64
C ALA A 6 16.92 42.98 5.08
N LEU A 7 17.46 41.92 5.70
CA LEU A 7 16.90 40.61 6.02
C LEU A 7 15.71 40.07 5.17
N LEU A 8 16.04 39.11 4.32
CA LEU A 8 15.15 38.04 3.86
C LEU A 8 14.79 37.13 5.05
N ALA A 9 13.50 36.98 5.34
CA ALA A 9 12.95 35.81 6.03
C ALA A 9 11.43 35.71 5.80
N ALA A 10 10.99 35.65 4.53
CA ALA A 10 9.68 35.09 4.22
C ALA A 10 9.80 33.56 4.36
N GLY A 11 9.51 33.06 5.56
CA GLY A 11 9.55 31.63 5.87
C GLY A 11 8.63 30.85 4.92
N SER A 12 9.23 29.93 4.18
CA SER A 12 8.58 29.05 3.21
C SER A 12 7.54 28.15 3.90
N SER A 13 6.29 28.60 3.97
CA SER A 13 5.14 27.70 4.21
C SER A 13 4.63 27.19 2.86
N LEU A 14 5.47 26.43 2.15
CA LEU A 14 5.04 25.54 1.07
C LEU A 14 4.81 24.14 1.66
N LEU A 15 3.98 24.03 2.69
CA LEU A 15 3.58 22.72 3.19
C LEU A 15 2.32 22.28 2.43
N SER A 16 2.53 21.33 1.54
CA SER A 16 1.54 20.35 1.08
C SER A 16 0.25 20.89 0.47
N LEU A 17 0.35 21.44 -0.74
CA LEU A 17 -0.61 21.03 -1.77
C LEU A 17 0.12 19.99 -2.60
N ALA A 18 -0.02 18.71 -2.25
CA ALA A 18 0.36 17.62 -3.13
C ALA A 18 -0.58 17.65 -4.34
N LEU A 19 -0.33 18.58 -5.26
CA LEU A 19 -0.98 18.64 -6.55
C LEU A 19 -0.75 17.29 -7.23
N ALA A 20 -1.78 16.75 -7.86
CA ALA A 20 -1.78 15.45 -8.52
C ALA A 20 -0.59 15.20 -9.49
N SER A 21 0.17 16.23 -9.84
CA SER A 21 1.35 16.18 -10.70
C SER A 21 2.57 15.43 -10.15
N ASP A 22 2.64 15.07 -8.85
CA ASP A 22 3.83 14.39 -8.27
C ASP A 22 3.53 12.96 -7.75
N LEU A 23 2.46 12.38 -8.27
CA LEU A 23 2.06 11.01 -7.97
C LEU A 23 2.99 10.00 -8.66
N ALA A 24 3.18 8.85 -8.02
CA ALA A 24 4.13 7.85 -8.47
C ALA A 24 3.70 7.22 -9.80
N GLU A 25 4.64 7.13 -10.74
CA GLU A 25 4.39 6.48 -12.02
C GLU A 25 4.72 4.97 -11.95
N PRO A 26 3.77 4.10 -12.32
CA PRO A 26 3.97 2.66 -12.28
C PRO A 26 4.93 2.22 -13.39
N PRO A 27 5.87 1.30 -13.10
CA PRO A 27 6.70 0.69 -14.14
C PRO A 27 5.85 -0.17 -15.08
N ALA A 28 6.38 -0.47 -16.27
CA ALA A 28 5.72 -1.36 -17.23
C ALA A 28 5.48 -2.79 -16.69
N THR A 29 6.23 -3.20 -15.66
CA THR A 29 6.10 -4.50 -14.99
C THR A 29 5.06 -4.50 -13.86
N ALA A 30 4.42 -3.37 -13.58
CA ALA A 30 3.39 -3.27 -12.55
C ALA A 30 2.21 -4.21 -12.86
N LYS A 31 1.65 -4.81 -11.81
CA LYS A 31 0.39 -5.56 -11.93
C LYS A 31 -0.75 -4.57 -12.04
N THR A 32 -1.57 -4.70 -13.07
CA THR A 32 -2.76 -3.86 -13.28
C THR A 32 -4.01 -4.61 -12.87
N TRP A 33 -4.83 -3.96 -12.06
CA TRP A 33 -6.16 -4.39 -11.65
C TRP A 33 -7.19 -3.42 -12.21
N VAL A 34 -8.28 -3.95 -12.73
CA VAL A 34 -9.38 -3.14 -13.26
C VAL A 34 -10.45 -3.00 -12.19
N ILE A 35 -10.90 -1.77 -11.97
CA ILE A 35 -12.00 -1.47 -11.04
C ILE A 35 -13.30 -1.53 -11.83
N LEU A 36 -14.03 -2.63 -11.66
CA LEU A 36 -15.21 -2.99 -12.44
C LEU A 36 -16.47 -3.05 -11.57
N SER A 37 -17.60 -2.72 -12.16
CA SER A 37 -18.94 -2.98 -11.61
C SER A 37 -19.86 -3.54 -12.69
N ALA A 38 -21.08 -3.92 -12.32
CA ALA A 38 -22.13 -4.24 -13.31
C ALA A 38 -22.39 -3.09 -14.31
N GLY A 39 -22.15 -1.84 -13.91
CA GLY A 39 -22.29 -0.65 -14.75
C GLY A 39 -21.08 -0.34 -15.64
N GLY A 40 -20.05 -1.20 -15.65
CA GLY A 40 -18.83 -1.02 -16.44
C GLY A 40 -17.58 -0.73 -15.60
N GLN A 41 -16.50 -0.41 -16.31
CA GLN A 41 -15.18 -0.11 -15.75
C GLN A 41 -15.10 1.35 -15.32
N HIS A 42 -14.56 1.59 -14.12
CA HIS A 42 -14.39 2.92 -13.53
C HIS A 42 -12.95 3.40 -13.53
N GLY A 43 -11.99 2.48 -13.71
CA GLY A 43 -10.57 2.81 -13.81
C GLY A 43 -9.69 1.63 -13.45
N GLU A 44 -8.50 1.93 -12.98
CA GLU A 44 -7.45 0.94 -12.73
C GLU A 44 -6.67 1.24 -11.46
N GLU A 45 -6.14 0.17 -10.87
CA GLU A 45 -5.10 0.22 -9.85
C GLU A 45 -3.87 -0.53 -10.35
N LYS A 46 -2.71 0.12 -10.30
CA LYS A 46 -1.43 -0.47 -10.67
C LYS A 46 -0.60 -0.67 -9.41
N VAL A 47 -0.11 -1.89 -9.18
CA VAL A 47 0.62 -2.27 -7.98
C VAL A 47 1.98 -2.81 -8.35
N TRP A 48 3.02 -2.33 -7.66
CA TRP A 48 4.38 -2.78 -7.87
C TRP A 48 5.18 -2.73 -6.57
N THR A 49 6.41 -3.24 -6.63
CA THR A 49 7.41 -3.05 -5.58
C THR A 49 8.57 -2.32 -6.23
N ASP A 50 8.99 -1.21 -5.63
CA ASP A 50 10.12 -0.45 -6.16
C ASP A 50 11.47 -1.14 -5.82
N LYS A 51 12.55 -0.56 -6.33
CA LYS A 51 13.92 -1.06 -6.12
C LYS A 51 14.33 -1.10 -4.64
N ASP A 52 13.68 -0.30 -3.79
CA ASP A 52 13.99 -0.18 -2.37
C ASP A 52 13.12 -1.14 -1.53
N GLY A 53 12.29 -1.96 -2.19
CA GLY A 53 11.39 -2.92 -1.54
C GLY A 53 10.09 -2.31 -1.05
N VAL A 54 9.81 -1.04 -1.34
CA VAL A 54 8.56 -0.37 -0.96
C VAL A 54 7.43 -0.87 -1.85
N ARG A 55 6.33 -1.28 -1.24
CA ARG A 55 5.12 -1.67 -1.96
C ARG A 55 4.38 -0.40 -2.36
N ARG A 56 4.14 -0.23 -3.66
CA ARG A 56 3.53 0.95 -4.26
C ARG A 56 2.22 0.56 -4.94
N ALA A 57 1.23 1.43 -4.84
CA ALA A 57 -0.01 1.34 -5.59
C ALA A 57 -0.38 2.70 -6.17
N ARG A 58 -0.95 2.70 -7.37
CA ARG A 58 -1.45 3.89 -8.07
C ARG A 58 -2.86 3.62 -8.53
N MET A 59 -3.83 4.35 -7.99
CA MET A 59 -5.23 4.21 -8.36
C MET A 59 -5.69 5.46 -9.09
N LYS A 60 -6.32 5.26 -10.25
CA LYS A 60 -6.99 6.31 -10.99
C LYS A 60 -8.36 5.82 -11.41
N ILE A 61 -9.41 6.45 -10.89
CA ILE A 61 -10.80 6.12 -11.22
C ILE A 61 -11.64 7.36 -11.48
N VAL A 62 -12.66 7.19 -12.31
CA VAL A 62 -13.78 8.10 -12.45
C VAL A 62 -15.05 7.33 -12.11
N LEU A 63 -15.71 7.72 -11.03
CA LEU A 63 -16.93 7.08 -10.57
C LEU A 63 -18.05 8.11 -10.53
N ARG A 64 -19.04 7.98 -11.43
CA ARG A 64 -20.18 8.91 -11.52
C ARG A 64 -19.75 10.38 -11.72
N GLY A 65 -18.71 10.61 -12.52
CA GLY A 65 -18.14 11.94 -12.76
C GLY A 65 -17.24 12.46 -11.65
N LEU A 66 -17.02 11.67 -10.59
CA LEU A 66 -16.09 11.99 -9.51
C LEU A 66 -14.74 11.34 -9.78
N THR A 67 -13.70 12.16 -9.92
CA THR A 67 -12.33 11.70 -10.17
C THR A 67 -11.61 11.46 -8.85
N TYR A 68 -10.94 10.31 -8.76
CA TYR A 68 -10.00 9.98 -7.69
C TYR A 68 -8.68 9.62 -8.32
N ASP A 69 -7.62 10.27 -7.88
CA ASP A 69 -6.27 10.02 -8.38
C ASP A 69 -5.30 9.97 -7.20
N VAL A 70 -4.96 8.76 -6.76
CA VAL A 70 -4.29 8.50 -5.48
C VAL A 70 -3.11 7.56 -5.69
N ASP A 71 -2.06 7.73 -4.91
CA ASP A 71 -1.00 6.73 -4.74
C ASP A 71 -0.79 6.37 -3.27
N HIS A 72 -0.18 5.22 -3.08
CA HIS A 72 0.13 4.69 -1.76
C HIS A 72 1.49 4.01 -1.80
N ALA A 73 2.30 4.26 -0.76
CA ALA A 73 3.58 3.63 -0.54
C ALA A 73 3.62 3.01 0.87
N THR A 74 3.94 1.72 0.96
CA THR A 74 4.08 1.00 2.23
C THR A 74 5.49 0.41 2.35
N SER A 75 6.15 0.74 3.45
CA SER A 75 7.39 0.09 3.87
C SER A 75 7.09 -0.98 4.92
N VAL A 76 7.72 -2.14 4.78
CA VAL A 76 7.54 -3.30 5.68
C VAL A 76 8.89 -3.66 6.29
N GLY A 77 8.93 -3.77 7.62
CA GLY A 77 10.12 -4.17 8.37
C GLY A 77 10.46 -5.65 8.18
N ALA A 78 11.66 -6.05 8.61
CA ALA A 78 12.12 -7.44 8.55
C ALA A 78 11.23 -8.43 9.33
N ASP A 79 10.45 -7.94 10.29
CA ASP A 79 9.45 -8.69 11.07
C ASP A 79 8.09 -8.82 10.34
N GLY A 80 7.97 -8.29 9.13
CA GLY A 80 6.74 -8.31 8.34
C GLY A 80 5.72 -7.24 8.75
N ARG A 81 6.05 -6.34 9.68
CA ARG A 81 5.15 -5.26 10.12
C ARG A 81 5.33 -4.01 9.28
N VAL A 82 4.26 -3.26 9.06
CA VAL A 82 4.32 -1.95 8.41
C VAL A 82 5.12 -0.99 9.29
N THR A 83 6.15 -0.36 8.72
CA THR A 83 7.00 0.63 9.41
C THR A 83 6.66 2.04 9.00
N ALA A 84 6.27 2.24 7.75
CA ALA A 84 5.83 3.53 7.23
C ALA A 84 4.76 3.34 6.14
N MET A 85 3.86 4.31 6.06
CA MET A 85 2.81 4.40 5.06
C MET A 85 2.63 5.85 4.62
N GLU A 86 2.58 6.07 3.32
CA GLU A 86 2.35 7.38 2.71
C GLU A 86 1.23 7.22 1.68
N ILE A 87 0.23 8.08 1.76
CA ILE A 87 -0.88 8.18 0.82
C ILE A 87 -0.85 9.60 0.26
N ARG A 88 -0.94 9.76 -1.05
CA ARG A 88 -1.00 11.08 -1.69
C ARG A 88 -2.05 11.09 -2.77
N GLY A 89 -2.52 12.27 -3.12
CA GLY A 89 -3.36 12.47 -4.30
C GLY A 89 -4.59 13.30 -4.05
N VAL A 90 -5.53 13.24 -4.98
CA VAL A 90 -6.68 14.13 -5.00
C VAL A 90 -7.97 13.32 -5.06
N THR A 91 -8.91 13.75 -4.23
CA THR A 91 -10.29 13.28 -4.19
C THR A 91 -11.23 14.43 -4.53
N PRO A 92 -12.53 14.16 -4.78
CA PRO A 92 -13.51 15.23 -4.97
C PRO A 92 -13.62 16.20 -3.79
N SER A 93 -13.21 15.77 -2.60
CA SER A 93 -13.20 16.60 -1.39
C SER A 93 -11.91 17.41 -1.21
N GLY A 94 -10.91 17.22 -2.07
CA GLY A 94 -9.62 17.89 -2.01
C GLY A 94 -8.43 16.93 -1.87
N ASP A 95 -7.34 17.44 -1.32
CA ASP A 95 -6.11 16.69 -1.07
C ASP A 95 -6.36 15.51 -0.12
N ALA A 96 -5.78 14.36 -0.45
CA ALA A 96 -5.86 13.11 0.29
C ALA A 96 -4.50 12.70 0.88
N GLY A 97 -3.56 13.64 0.97
CA GLY A 97 -2.25 13.44 1.54
C GLY A 97 -2.30 13.01 3.02
N GLU A 98 -1.82 11.81 3.31
CA GLU A 98 -1.60 11.30 4.67
C GLU A 98 -0.24 10.62 4.78
N THR A 99 0.44 10.80 5.91
CA THR A 99 1.69 10.09 6.19
C THR A 99 1.66 9.55 7.61
N SER A 100 1.94 8.26 7.74
CA SER A 100 1.96 7.54 9.01
C SER A 100 3.27 6.79 9.18
N VAL A 101 3.89 6.95 10.34
CA VAL A 101 5.08 6.17 10.74
C VAL A 101 4.73 5.35 11.97
N SER A 102 4.97 4.04 11.90
CA SER A 102 4.70 3.14 13.01
C SER A 102 5.88 3.15 13.98
N ARG A 103 5.66 3.70 15.17
CA ARG A 103 6.64 3.60 16.26
C ARG A 103 6.41 2.29 17.01
N THR A 104 7.41 1.42 17.01
CA THR A 104 7.43 0.27 17.92
C THR A 104 7.52 0.78 19.35
N ILE A 105 6.41 0.76 20.10
CA ILE A 105 6.47 0.79 21.55
C ILE A 105 7.05 -0.54 22.00
N LEU A 106 8.32 -0.54 22.41
CA LEU A 106 8.87 -1.66 23.16
C LEU A 106 8.06 -1.74 24.47
N SER A 107 7.09 -2.64 24.55
CA SER A 107 6.51 -3.00 25.84
C SER A 107 7.67 -3.53 26.69
N ASN A 108 8.01 -2.82 27.77
CA ASN A 108 9.10 -3.18 28.68
C ASN A 108 9.20 -4.70 28.86
N GLY A 109 10.26 -5.30 28.32
CA GLY A 109 10.76 -6.62 28.73
C GLY A 109 10.33 -7.88 27.96
N LYS A 110 9.51 -7.83 26.89
CA LYS A 110 9.17 -9.06 26.15
C LYS A 110 9.99 -9.18 24.86
N ARG A 111 11.07 -9.97 24.93
CA ARG A 111 11.95 -10.29 23.79
C ARG A 111 11.12 -10.82 22.60
N PRO A 112 11.37 -10.38 21.36
CA PRO A 112 10.67 -10.92 20.20
C PRO A 112 10.87 -12.44 20.12
N PRO A 113 9.86 -13.23 19.74
CA PRO A 113 10.04 -14.66 19.55
C PRO A 113 11.11 -14.85 18.47
N THR A 114 12.22 -15.51 18.84
CA THR A 114 13.25 -15.94 17.90
C THR A 114 12.57 -16.72 16.77
N PRO A 115 12.82 -16.39 15.48
CA PRO A 115 12.25 -17.16 14.39
C PRO A 115 12.69 -18.62 14.55
N ALA A 116 11.73 -19.50 14.81
CA ALA A 116 11.99 -20.91 14.93
C ALA A 116 12.55 -21.40 13.58
N ARG A 117 13.82 -21.79 13.57
CA ARG A 117 14.43 -22.53 12.48
C ARG A 117 13.56 -23.75 12.20
N ARG A 118 12.75 -23.72 11.13
CA ARG A 118 12.01 -24.90 10.64
C ARG A 118 13.04 -25.99 10.34
N ARG A 119 13.22 -26.91 11.28
CA ARG A 119 13.86 -28.21 11.05
C ARG A 119 12.76 -29.18 10.64
N GLY A 120 12.97 -29.81 9.49
CA GLY A 120 12.17 -30.96 9.07
C GLY A 120 10.95 -30.59 8.27
N ALA A 121 11.03 -30.78 6.96
CA ALA A 121 9.87 -31.09 6.15
C ALA A 121 9.29 -32.42 6.64
N THR A 122 8.01 -32.43 6.99
CA THR A 122 7.18 -33.63 6.89
C THR A 122 5.84 -33.15 6.36
N THR A 123 5.59 -33.53 5.12
CA THR A 123 4.35 -33.34 4.38
C THR A 123 3.19 -33.86 5.23
N SER A 124 2.31 -32.97 5.68
CA SER A 124 0.98 -33.35 6.17
C SER A 124 -0.04 -32.83 5.18
N SER A 125 -0.59 -33.75 4.41
CA SER A 125 -1.64 -33.55 3.43
C SER A 125 -2.91 -33.06 4.12
N ILE A 126 -3.24 -31.78 3.94
CA ILE A 126 -4.56 -31.22 4.21
C ILE A 126 -5.34 -31.25 2.89
N PHE A 127 -5.70 -32.45 2.45
CA PHE A 127 -6.74 -32.66 1.44
C PHE A 127 -7.49 -33.92 1.86
N PRO A 128 -8.73 -33.81 2.38
CA PRO A 128 -9.56 -35.00 2.53
C PRO A 128 -9.87 -35.53 1.13
N SER A 129 -9.51 -36.79 0.89
CA SER A 129 -9.86 -37.52 -0.32
C SER A 129 -11.38 -37.64 -0.38
N ALA A 130 -12.00 -37.07 -1.42
CA ALA A 130 -13.38 -37.36 -1.76
C ALA A 130 -13.43 -38.79 -2.35
N ASP A 131 -13.70 -39.76 -1.49
CA ASP A 131 -13.94 -41.14 -1.89
C ASP A 131 -15.40 -41.28 -2.34
N LEU A 132 -15.65 -40.96 -3.61
CA LEU A 132 -16.91 -41.24 -4.28
C LEU A 132 -16.84 -42.65 -4.87
N ARG A 133 -17.17 -43.67 -4.07
CA ARG A 133 -17.63 -44.95 -4.61
C ARG A 133 -18.39 -45.80 -3.59
N THR A 134 -19.47 -46.39 -4.08
CA THR A 134 -20.30 -47.49 -3.55
C THR A 134 -21.47 -47.12 -2.62
N SER A 135 -22.56 -46.65 -3.24
CA SER A 135 -23.92 -47.00 -2.79
C SER A 135 -24.49 -48.06 -3.73
N THR A 136 -24.53 -49.30 -3.26
CA THR A 136 -25.29 -50.41 -3.85
C THR A 136 -26.80 -50.12 -3.70
N PRO A 137 -27.66 -50.43 -4.69
CA PRO A 137 -29.10 -50.29 -4.53
C PRO A 137 -29.65 -51.46 -3.71
N CYS A 138 -30.55 -51.19 -2.78
CA CYS A 138 -31.37 -52.21 -2.11
C CYS A 138 -32.81 -51.70 -2.03
N CYS A 139 -33.69 -52.48 -2.68
CA CYS A 139 -35.15 -52.47 -2.70
C CYS A 139 -35.83 -51.30 -3.41
#